data_AF-A0A0F9N552-F1
#
_entry.id   AF-A0A0F9N552-F1
#
_cell.length_a   1.000
_cell.length_b   1.000
_cell.length_c   1.000
_cell.angle_alpha   90.00
_cell.angle_beta   90.00
_cell.angle_gamma   90.00
#
_symmetry.space_group_name_H-M   'P 1'
#
loop_
_entity.id
_entity.type
_entity.pdbx_description
1 polymer ?
#
loop_
_entity_poly.entity_id
_entity_poly.type
_entity_poly.pdbx_seq_one_letter_code
_entity_poly.pdbx_strand_id
1 'polypeptide(L)'
;MAYVVKGFEPIMPPADKPPVSLNKGELLSVVAYLQGLGGVVTIVPDDIPEETFMPVKGVEVILAKGDVAAGRQVFDEKGCTICHKTVEEEGAELAPNLFDIGTRADIRGIRESIIDPAARVIEGYQIPMPTDYEKELTVKEFNDLVAYLQSLKGDKSSK
;
A
#
# COMPACT_ATOMS: atom_id res chain seq x y z
N MET A 1 -7.35 -3.45 -34.06
CA MET A 1 -7.42 -4.91 -33.83
C MET A 1 -6.52 -5.21 -32.65
N ALA A 2 -6.99 -5.98 -31.65
CA ALA A 2 -6.15 -6.34 -30.50
C ALA A 2 -5.19 -7.46 -30.91
N TYR A 3 -3.91 -7.31 -30.57
CA TYR A 3 -2.92 -8.38 -30.74
C TYR A 3 -3.08 -9.39 -29.60
N VAL A 4 -3.35 -10.65 -29.94
CA VAL A 4 -3.47 -11.75 -28.98
C VAL A 4 -2.39 -12.78 -29.31
N VAL A 5 -1.62 -13.16 -28.30
CA VAL A 5 -0.56 -14.16 -28.46
C VAL A 5 -1.18 -15.50 -28.86
N LYS A 6 -0.56 -16.20 -29.81
CA LYS A 6 -1.03 -17.51 -30.27
C LYS A 6 -1.13 -18.48 -29.09
N GLY A 7 -2.31 -19.09 -28.91
CA GLY A 7 -2.58 -20.05 -27.84
C GLY A 7 -3.13 -19.44 -26.55
N PHE A 8 -3.34 -18.13 -26.49
CA PHE A 8 -3.94 -17.45 -25.36
C PHE A 8 -5.30 -16.86 -25.72
N GLU A 9 -6.25 -16.89 -24.78
CA GLU A 9 -7.51 -16.18 -24.89
C GLU A 9 -7.31 -14.68 -24.59
N PRO A 10 -8.12 -13.77 -25.18
CA PRO A 10 -8.04 -12.34 -24.92
C PRO A 10 -8.68 -11.98 -23.56
N ILE A 11 -8.05 -12.41 -22.46
CA ILE A 11 -8.55 -12.22 -21.10
C ILE A 11 -8.23 -10.85 -20.50
N MET A 12 -7.27 -10.11 -21.08
CA MET A 12 -6.90 -8.79 -20.56
C MET A 12 -7.96 -7.75 -20.97
N PRO A 13 -8.66 -7.11 -20.00
CA PRO A 13 -9.57 -6.03 -20.31
C PRO A 13 -8.79 -4.79 -20.79
N PRO A 14 -9.44 -3.87 -21.52
CA PRO A 14 -8.83 -2.61 -21.90
C PRO A 14 -8.36 -1.83 -20.67
N ALA A 15 -7.06 -1.51 -20.61
CA ALA A 15 -6.46 -0.87 -19.44
C ALA A 15 -6.95 0.57 -19.21
N ASP A 16 -7.44 1.23 -20.26
CA ASP A 16 -7.98 2.60 -20.23
C ASP A 16 -9.47 2.67 -19.84
N LYS A 17 -10.10 1.53 -19.55
CA LYS A 17 -11.52 1.43 -19.19
C LYS A 17 -11.71 0.83 -17.79
N PRO A 18 -12.87 1.03 -17.15
CA PRO A 18 -13.21 0.31 -15.93
C PRO A 18 -13.06 -1.21 -16.12
N PRO A 19 -12.46 -1.94 -15.16
CA PRO A 19 -12.09 -1.46 -13.81
C PRO A 19 -10.70 -0.81 -13.70
N VAL A 20 -9.82 -0.95 -14.69
CA VAL A 20 -8.40 -0.52 -14.58
C VAL A 20 -8.25 1.00 -14.73
N SER A 21 -8.98 1.60 -15.68
CA SER A 21 -9.15 3.05 -15.85
C SER A 21 -7.86 3.88 -15.91
N LEU A 22 -6.78 3.35 -16.48
CA LEU A 22 -5.53 4.09 -16.66
C LEU A 22 -5.74 5.28 -17.58
N ASN A 23 -5.24 6.44 -17.15
CA ASN A 23 -5.15 7.59 -18.02
C ASN A 23 -3.99 7.43 -19.02
N LYS A 24 -3.93 8.31 -20.01
CA LYS A 24 -2.92 8.23 -21.09
C LYS A 24 -1.48 8.27 -20.56
N GLY A 25 -1.20 9.08 -19.56
CA GLY A 25 0.14 9.18 -18.98
C GLY A 25 0.54 7.96 -18.17
N GLU A 26 -0.39 7.44 -17.37
CA GLU A 26 -0.20 6.21 -16.59
C GLU A 26 0.04 5.01 -17.52
N LEU A 27 -0.75 4.88 -18.59
CA LEU A 27 -0.57 3.86 -19.61
C LEU A 27 0.83 3.93 -20.24
N LEU A 28 1.26 5.13 -20.66
CA LEU A 28 2.58 5.34 -21.27
C LEU A 28 3.73 5.06 -20.29
N SER A 29 3.54 5.39 -19.02
CA SER A 29 4.52 5.10 -17.96
C SER A 29 4.70 3.60 -17.73
N VAL A 30 3.59 2.85 -17.68
CA VAL A 30 3.62 1.39 -17.57
C VAL A 30 4.28 0.77 -18.79
N VAL A 31 3.96 1.26 -20.00
CA VAL A 31 4.60 0.79 -21.25
C VAL A 31 6.11 1.04 -21.21
N ALA A 32 6.55 2.23 -20.81
CA ALA A 32 7.97 2.58 -20.69
C ALA A 32 8.70 1.66 -19.69
N TYR A 33 8.09 1.39 -18.53
CA TYR A 33 8.62 0.47 -17.54
C TYR A 33 8.76 -0.96 -18.08
N LEU A 34 7.71 -1.49 -18.71
CA LEU A 34 7.74 -2.84 -19.30
C LEU A 34 8.80 -2.97 -20.40
N GLN A 35 8.98 -1.93 -21.22
CA GLN A 35 10.09 -1.88 -22.17
C GLN A 35 11.44 -1.90 -21.47
N GLY A 36 11.58 -1.24 -20.32
CA GLY A 36 12.80 -1.24 -19.52
C GLY A 36 13.20 -2.59 -18.92
N LEU A 37 12.26 -3.55 -18.78
CA LEU A 37 12.54 -4.88 -18.21
C LEU A 37 13.30 -5.82 -19.17
N GLY A 38 13.51 -5.44 -20.43
CA GLY A 38 14.26 -6.28 -21.37
C GLY A 38 14.14 -5.91 -22.85
N GLY A 39 13.54 -4.76 -23.16
CA GLY A 39 13.41 -4.23 -24.52
C GLY A 39 14.09 -2.87 -24.68
N VAL A 40 13.85 -2.25 -25.84
CA VAL A 40 14.25 -0.87 -26.09
C VAL A 40 13.13 0.05 -25.60
N VAL A 41 13.46 0.98 -24.70
CA VAL A 41 12.53 2.02 -24.26
C VAL A 41 12.32 3.01 -25.40
N THR A 42 11.08 3.09 -25.89
CA THR A 42 10.71 3.99 -27.01
C THR A 42 9.90 5.19 -26.56
N ILE A 43 9.43 5.20 -25.30
CA ILE A 43 8.68 6.30 -24.71
C ILE A 43 9.66 7.22 -23.98
N VAL A 44 9.72 8.48 -24.39
CA VAL A 44 10.53 9.52 -23.73
C VAL A 44 9.66 10.37 -22.81
N PRO A 45 10.24 11.08 -21.82
CA PRO A 45 9.47 11.93 -20.91
C PRO A 45 8.53 12.92 -21.61
N ASP A 46 8.94 13.49 -22.74
CA ASP A 46 8.14 14.44 -23.54
C ASP A 46 6.89 13.79 -24.17
N ASP A 47 6.86 12.47 -24.33
CA ASP A 47 5.69 11.75 -24.87
C ASP A 47 4.57 11.64 -23.83
N ILE A 48 4.89 11.88 -22.56
CA ILE A 48 3.95 11.74 -21.46
C ILE A 48 3.36 13.13 -21.17
N PRO A 49 2.07 13.37 -21.43
CA PRO A 49 1.50 14.70 -21.26
C PRO A 49 1.67 15.18 -19.81
N GLU A 50 2.27 16.34 -19.57
CA GLU A 50 2.48 16.86 -18.20
C GLU A 50 1.16 16.94 -17.40
N GLU A 51 0.05 17.13 -18.11
CA GLU A 51 -1.31 17.25 -17.59
C GLU A 51 -1.91 15.89 -17.15
N THR A 52 -1.26 14.78 -17.49
CA THR A 52 -1.70 13.42 -17.14
C THR A 52 -1.19 12.92 -15.79
N PHE A 53 -0.23 13.63 -15.21
CA PHE A 53 0.14 13.44 -13.81
C PHE A 53 -0.44 14.61 -13.03
N MET A 54 -1.43 14.34 -12.18
CA MET A 54 -1.58 15.22 -11.01
C MET A 54 -0.19 15.26 -10.35
N PRO A 55 0.41 16.43 -10.08
CA PRO A 55 1.75 16.50 -9.52
C PRO A 55 1.77 15.81 -8.17
N VAL A 56 2.18 14.55 -8.19
CA VAL A 56 2.34 13.71 -7.02
C VAL A 56 3.68 14.12 -6.43
N LYS A 57 3.68 15.05 -5.45
CA LYS A 57 4.88 15.24 -4.61
C LYS A 57 5.24 13.85 -4.08
N GLY A 58 6.46 13.38 -4.28
CA GLY A 58 6.90 11.97 -4.13
C GLY A 58 6.62 11.22 -2.81
N VAL A 59 5.82 11.80 -1.92
CA VAL A 59 5.12 11.16 -0.80
C VAL A 59 3.76 10.54 -1.22
N GLU A 60 3.18 10.99 -2.33
CA GLU A 60 1.81 10.65 -2.77
C GLU A 60 1.74 9.53 -3.83
N VAL A 61 2.75 8.66 -3.99
CA VAL A 61 2.51 7.35 -4.63
C VAL A 61 1.73 6.47 -3.64
N ILE A 62 0.54 6.96 -3.31
CA ILE A 62 -0.52 6.28 -2.59
C ILE A 62 -1.33 5.61 -3.70
N LEU A 63 -1.02 4.33 -3.96
CA LEU A 63 -2.04 3.40 -4.45
C LEU A 63 -3.30 3.64 -3.62
N ALA A 64 -4.32 4.27 -4.21
CA ALA A 64 -5.59 4.73 -3.63
C ALA A 64 -5.50 5.25 -2.18
N LYS A 65 -5.76 6.56 -1.94
CA LYS A 65 -5.93 7.12 -0.58
C LYS A 65 -6.84 6.20 0.24
N GLY A 66 -6.24 5.42 1.15
CA GLY A 66 -6.95 4.45 1.95
C GLY A 66 -7.99 5.14 2.83
N ASP A 67 -9.09 4.46 3.09
CA ASP A 67 -10.12 4.91 4.01
C ASP A 67 -9.70 4.56 5.44
N VAL A 68 -9.48 5.58 6.26
CA VAL A 68 -9.06 5.45 7.66
C VAL A 68 -10.08 4.67 8.50
N ALA A 69 -11.38 4.89 8.26
CA ALA A 69 -12.43 4.19 9.01
C ALA A 69 -12.49 2.71 8.62
N ALA A 70 -12.39 2.41 7.32
CA ALA A 70 -12.29 1.03 6.85
C ALA A 70 -11.00 0.36 7.35
N GLY A 71 -9.89 1.09 7.40
CA GLY A 71 -8.61 0.58 7.90
C GLY A 71 -8.65 0.20 9.37
N ARG A 72 -9.40 0.94 10.18
CA ARG A 72 -9.66 0.56 11.57
C ARG A 72 -10.47 -0.72 11.67
N GLN A 73 -11.48 -0.89 10.82
CA GLN A 73 -12.24 -2.14 10.77
C GLN A 73 -11.34 -3.32 10.37
N VAL A 74 -10.47 -3.16 9.38
CA VAL A 74 -9.48 -4.18 8.99
C VAL A 74 -8.55 -4.52 10.16
N PHE A 75 -8.06 -3.51 10.88
CA PHE A 75 -7.19 -3.70 12.05
C PHE A 75 -7.87 -4.55 13.14
N ASP A 76 -9.17 -4.34 13.37
CA ASP A 76 -9.96 -5.09 14.33
C ASP A 76 -10.25 -6.51 13.83
N GLU A 77 -10.70 -6.66 12.58
CA GLU A 77 -11.15 -7.94 11.99
C GLU A 77 -10.01 -8.91 11.71
N LYS A 78 -8.82 -8.41 11.34
CA LYS A 78 -7.63 -9.23 11.06
C LYS A 78 -6.82 -9.54 12.33
N GLY A 79 -7.36 -9.21 13.51
CA GLY A 79 -6.79 -9.57 14.80
C GLY A 79 -5.55 -8.78 15.20
N CYS A 80 -5.27 -7.63 14.58
CA CYS A 80 -4.10 -6.82 14.95
C CYS A 80 -4.17 -6.34 16.40
N THR A 81 -5.39 -6.10 16.91
CA THR A 81 -5.69 -5.71 18.30
C THR A 81 -5.30 -6.74 19.35
N ILE A 82 -5.08 -8.00 18.95
CA ILE A 82 -4.69 -9.08 19.87
C ILE A 82 -3.31 -8.78 20.47
N CYS A 83 -2.41 -8.22 19.66
CA CYS A 83 -1.04 -7.93 20.07
C CYS A 83 -0.74 -6.43 20.14
N HIS A 84 -1.29 -5.64 19.22
CA HIS A 84 -1.00 -4.21 19.11
C HIS A 84 -2.09 -3.36 19.75
N LYS A 85 -1.67 -2.39 20.56
CA LYS A 85 -2.52 -1.33 21.08
C LYS A 85 -2.46 -0.11 20.18
N THR A 86 -3.54 0.67 20.16
CA THR A 86 -3.63 1.96 19.46
C THR A 86 -4.07 3.06 20.42
N VAL A 87 -3.76 2.90 21.70
CA VAL A 87 -4.07 3.81 22.80
C VAL A 87 -2.82 3.97 23.68
N GLU A 88 -2.70 5.11 24.35
CA GLU A 88 -1.66 5.35 25.34
C GLU A 88 -1.86 4.37 26.50
N GLU A 89 -0.96 3.40 26.66
CA GLU A 89 -1.01 2.38 27.70
C GLU A 89 0.41 2.16 28.25
N GLU A 90 0.54 2.09 29.58
CA GLU A 90 1.81 1.80 30.26
C GLU A 90 1.80 0.32 30.71
N GLY A 91 2.85 -0.44 30.37
CA GLY A 91 2.99 -1.82 30.83
C GLY A 91 3.82 -2.72 29.91
N ALA A 92 3.87 -4.01 30.25
CA ALA A 92 4.49 -5.01 29.38
C ALA A 92 3.57 -5.28 28.18
N GLU A 93 3.99 -4.83 27.00
CA GLU A 93 3.25 -5.02 25.75
C GLU A 93 3.72 -6.28 25.02
N LEU A 94 2.78 -7.05 24.46
CA LEU A 94 3.08 -8.25 23.68
C LEU A 94 3.78 -7.91 22.34
N ALA A 95 3.43 -6.76 21.77
CA ALA A 95 3.97 -6.21 20.55
C ALA A 95 4.03 -4.67 20.66
N PRO A 96 4.78 -3.97 19.79
CA PRO A 96 4.92 -2.53 19.87
C PRO A 96 3.59 -1.79 19.85
N ASN A 97 3.36 -0.89 20.79
CA ASN A 97 2.24 0.05 20.71
C ASN A 97 2.26 0.79 19.37
N LEU A 98 1.09 1.00 18.77
CA LEU A 98 0.91 1.72 17.52
C LEU A 98 0.18 3.06 17.71
N PHE A 99 -0.07 3.48 18.95
CA PHE A 99 -0.80 4.71 19.31
C PHE A 99 -0.33 5.97 18.56
N ASP A 100 0.97 6.08 18.31
CA ASP A 100 1.64 7.22 17.67
C ASP A 100 2.45 6.80 16.43
N ILE A 101 2.21 5.62 15.85
CA ILE A 101 3.05 5.06 14.78
C ILE A 101 3.14 5.97 13.56
N GLY A 102 2.10 6.74 13.26
CA GLY A 102 2.09 7.73 12.18
C GLY A 102 3.03 8.91 12.38
N THR A 103 3.62 9.07 13.57
CA THR A 103 4.74 10.01 13.85
C THR A 103 6.10 9.32 13.85
N ARG A 104 6.17 8.05 14.23
CA ARG A 104 7.41 7.27 14.36
C ARG A 104 7.85 6.58 13.06
N ALA A 105 6.92 6.31 12.15
CA ALA A 105 7.18 5.66 10.87
C ALA A 105 6.51 6.40 9.71
N ASP A 106 7.19 6.40 8.57
CA ASP A 106 6.61 6.82 7.31
C ASP A 106 5.79 5.69 6.68
N ILE A 107 5.02 6.04 5.63
CA ILE A 107 4.13 5.08 4.96
C ILE A 107 4.89 3.87 4.41
N ARG A 108 6.15 4.05 4.01
CA ARG A 108 7.00 2.96 3.52
C ARG A 108 7.36 2.00 4.65
N GLY A 109 7.76 2.52 5.81
CA GLY A 109 8.05 1.72 6.98
C GLY A 109 6.85 0.92 7.47
N ILE A 110 5.65 1.54 7.51
CA ILE A 110 4.42 0.84 7.91
C ILE A 110 4.09 -0.28 6.92
N ARG A 111 4.19 -0.02 5.60
CA ARG A 111 3.95 -1.03 4.55
C ARG A 111 4.91 -2.21 4.66
N GLU A 112 6.20 -1.91 4.80
CA GLU A 112 7.26 -2.92 4.93
C GLU A 112 7.03 -3.79 6.16
N SER A 113 6.68 -3.22 7.32
CA SER A 113 6.42 -4.00 8.53
C SER A 113 5.21 -4.94 8.45
N ILE A 114 4.24 -4.68 7.56
CA ILE A 114 3.07 -5.56 7.37
C ILE A 114 3.38 -6.67 6.34
N ILE A 115 4.10 -6.33 5.27
CA ILE A 115 4.41 -7.24 4.15
C ILE A 115 5.59 -8.15 4.50
N ASP A 116 6.63 -7.60 5.12
CA ASP A 116 7.82 -8.30 5.58
C ASP A 116 8.11 -7.94 7.05
N PRO A 117 7.39 -8.54 8.00
CA PRO A 117 7.57 -8.22 9.41
C PRO A 117 8.96 -8.60 9.95
N ALA A 118 9.69 -9.49 9.27
CA ALA A 118 11.04 -9.87 9.63
C ALA A 118 12.08 -8.80 9.22
N ALA A 119 11.75 -7.90 8.28
CA ALA A 119 12.62 -6.81 7.88
C ALA A 119 12.87 -5.80 9.02
N ARG A 120 11.94 -5.68 9.97
CA ARG A 120 12.04 -4.75 11.12
C ARG A 120 11.61 -5.40 12.43
N VAL A 121 12.48 -6.22 13.00
CA VAL A 121 12.30 -6.75 14.35
C VAL A 121 12.67 -5.68 15.36
N ILE A 122 11.73 -5.31 16.23
CA ILE A 122 11.97 -4.37 17.32
C ILE A 122 12.40 -5.16 18.56
N GLU A 123 13.56 -4.83 19.11
CA GLU A 123 14.07 -5.46 20.33
C GLU A 123 13.10 -5.26 21.51
N GLY A 124 12.95 -6.29 22.35
CA GLY A 124 12.11 -6.25 23.54
C GLY A 124 10.71 -6.84 23.38
N TYR A 125 10.30 -7.20 22.17
CA TYR A 125 9.00 -7.84 21.90
C TYR A 125 9.15 -9.34 21.63
N GLN A 126 8.23 -10.12 22.21
CA GLN A 126 8.39 -11.57 22.31
C GLN A 126 7.60 -12.36 21.26
N ILE A 127 6.62 -11.72 20.61
CA ILE A 127 5.72 -12.38 19.66
C ILE A 127 6.05 -11.92 18.23
N PRO A 128 6.36 -12.85 17.31
CA PRO A 128 6.53 -12.51 15.90
C PRO A 128 5.18 -12.12 15.28
N MET A 129 5.19 -11.12 14.41
CA MET A 129 4.02 -10.79 13.59
C MET A 129 3.74 -11.92 12.57
N PRO A 130 2.46 -12.17 12.24
CA PRO A 130 2.10 -13.10 11.16
C PRO A 130 2.70 -12.69 9.81
N THR A 131 3.08 -13.68 8.99
CA THR A 131 3.79 -13.47 7.71
C THR A 131 2.92 -13.78 6.49
N ASP A 132 1.63 -14.02 6.67
CA ASP A 132 0.68 -14.44 5.65
C ASP A 132 -0.32 -13.35 5.25
N TYR A 133 -0.17 -12.13 5.77
CA TYR A 133 -1.03 -11.00 5.43
C TYR A 133 -1.06 -10.65 3.93
N GLU A 134 -0.02 -10.94 3.17
CA GLU A 134 -0.04 -10.83 1.69
C GLU A 134 -1.12 -11.69 1.04
N LYS A 135 -1.51 -12.80 1.69
CA LYS A 135 -2.55 -13.73 1.20
C LYS A 135 -3.92 -13.41 1.79
N GLU A 136 -3.95 -12.82 2.99
CA GLU A 136 -5.19 -12.55 3.73
C GLU A 136 -5.78 -11.15 3.50
N LEU A 137 -4.96 -10.19 3.06
CA LEU A 137 -5.37 -8.83 2.75
C LEU A 137 -5.52 -8.63 1.26
N THR A 138 -6.67 -8.12 0.85
CA THR A 138 -6.80 -7.49 -0.46
C THR A 138 -5.99 -6.20 -0.51
N VAL A 139 -5.65 -5.75 -1.72
CA VAL A 139 -4.94 -4.47 -1.93
C VAL A 139 -5.71 -3.29 -1.30
N LYS A 140 -7.04 -3.34 -1.32
CA LYS A 140 -7.88 -2.32 -0.68
C LYS A 140 -7.74 -2.35 0.84
N GLU A 141 -7.92 -3.51 1.47
CA GLU A 141 -7.77 -3.67 2.93
C GLU A 141 -6.38 -3.24 3.39
N PHE A 142 -5.33 -3.61 2.64
CA PHE A 142 -3.97 -3.21 2.93
C PHE A 142 -3.78 -1.69 2.90
N ASN A 143 -4.27 -1.01 1.85
CA ASN A 143 -4.14 0.44 1.74
C ASN A 143 -4.97 1.18 2.81
N ASP A 144 -6.17 0.69 3.11
CA ASP A 144 -7.02 1.23 4.17
C ASP A 144 -6.33 1.06 5.54
N LEU A 145 -5.81 -0.12 5.84
CA LEU A 145 -5.05 -0.42 7.06
C LEU A 145 -3.84 0.51 7.23
N VAL A 146 -3.04 0.69 6.17
CA VAL A 146 -1.89 1.60 6.19
C VAL A 146 -2.33 3.04 6.41
N ALA A 147 -3.43 3.49 5.79
CA ALA A 147 -3.98 4.82 6.00
C ALA A 147 -4.44 5.04 7.45
N TYR A 148 -5.07 4.03 8.05
CA TYR A 148 -5.44 4.06 9.47
C TYR A 148 -4.21 4.19 10.36
N LEU A 149 -3.19 3.34 10.19
CA LEU A 149 -1.98 3.38 11.01
C LEU A 149 -1.23 4.71 10.84
N GLN A 150 -1.13 5.23 9.62
CA GLN A 150 -0.50 6.53 9.37
C GLN A 150 -1.27 7.69 10.03
N SER A 151 -2.57 7.53 10.28
CA SER A 151 -3.39 8.54 10.96
C SER A 151 -3.18 8.58 12.48
N LEU A 152 -2.62 7.51 13.08
CA LEU A 152 -2.38 7.41 14.53
C LEU A 152 -1.19 8.27 14.93
N LYS A 153 -1.46 9.45 15.51
CA LYS A 153 -0.46 10.44 15.91
C LYS A 153 -0.34 10.68 17.42
N GLY A 154 -0.93 9.79 18.22
CA GLY A 154 -0.90 9.90 19.68
C GLY A 154 -1.88 10.94 20.25
N ASP A 155 -2.90 11.34 19.49
CA ASP A 155 -3.93 12.24 19.99
C ASP A 155 -4.89 11.49 20.93
N LYS A 156 -5.07 12.00 22.15
CA LYS A 156 -5.94 11.40 23.20
C LYS A 156 -7.45 11.42 22.88
N SER A 157 -7.82 11.67 21.62
CA SER A 157 -9.18 12.00 21.20
C SER A 157 -9.98 10.82 20.63
N SER A 158 -9.38 9.65 20.45
CA SER A 158 -10.07 8.45 20.00
C SER A 158 -10.44 7.56 21.18
N LYS A 159 -11.54 7.91 21.85
CA LYS A 159 -12.23 7.06 22.82
C LYS A 159 -13.52 6.53 22.21
#